data_AF-A0A836BGC5-F1
#
_entry.id   AF-A0A836BGC5-F1
#
_cell.length_a   1.000
_cell.length_b   1.000
_cell.length_c   1.000
_cell.angle_alpha   90.00
_cell.angle_beta   90.00
_cell.angle_gamma   90.00
#
_symmetry.space_group_name_H-M   'P 1'
#
loop_
_entity.id
_entity.type
_entity.pdbx_description
1 polymer ?
#
loop_
_entity_poly.entity_id
_entity_poly.type
_entity_poly.pdbx_seq_one_letter_code
_entity_poly.pdbx_strand_id
1 'polypeptide(L)'
;MGVGTIGLFSTLGAVFFAANSFGMNFMDSLFIAAALSISSTAIIVKILEDAGKIKKESSILVLGILIVEDVIAVILISTLQSIALVGTVSIEGIIVVVIVAVGLIVGTFTIGIRVIPPLIDKVAATEHKEILLLSILGVCFGYSLLANIVGLSVAIGAFLAGVLVAESKSSEVSKILSSPIKDMFVAIFFVSVGALMDISQLEDYIFIALALI
;
A
#
# COMPACT_ATOMS: atom_id res chain seq x y z
N MET A 1 7.85 -15.79 -5.52
CA MET A 1 7.87 -15.87 -4.04
C MET A 1 9.31 -16.13 -3.63
N GLY A 2 10.08 -15.15 -3.16
CA GLY A 2 11.48 -15.39 -2.81
C GLY A 2 12.30 -14.12 -2.63
N VAL A 3 12.55 -13.35 -3.69
CA VAL A 3 13.52 -12.24 -3.63
C VAL A 3 13.04 -11.05 -2.81
N GLY A 4 11.78 -10.62 -3.00
CA GLY A 4 11.22 -9.46 -2.28
C GLY A 4 11.08 -9.67 -0.77
N THR A 5 10.56 -10.84 -0.36
CA THR A 5 10.44 -11.21 1.06
C THR A 5 11.80 -11.36 1.73
N ILE A 6 12.78 -11.97 1.04
CA ILE A 6 14.15 -12.08 1.57
C ILE A 6 14.77 -10.70 1.73
N GLY A 7 14.58 -9.80 0.75
CA GLY A 7 15.01 -8.41 0.83
C GLY A 7 14.44 -7.71 2.06
N LEU A 8 13.12 -7.75 2.24
CA LEU A 8 12.44 -7.11 3.37
C LEU A 8 12.90 -7.64 4.73
N PHE A 9 12.97 -8.97 4.91
CA PHE A 9 13.44 -9.52 6.19
C PHE A 9 14.93 -9.24 6.44
N SER A 10 15.74 -9.16 5.39
CA SER A 10 17.16 -8.81 5.52
C SER A 10 17.37 -7.35 5.92
N THR A 11 16.65 -6.41 5.32
CA THR A 11 16.71 -4.98 5.68
C THR A 11 16.15 -4.76 7.07
N LEU A 12 15.04 -5.40 7.42
CA LEU A 12 14.47 -5.35 8.76
C LEU A 12 15.48 -5.84 9.81
N GLY A 13 16.14 -6.98 9.58
CA GLY A 13 17.16 -7.49 10.49
C GLY A 13 18.37 -6.55 10.65
N ALA A 14 18.86 -5.99 9.54
CA ALA A 14 20.00 -5.08 9.55
C ALA A 14 19.69 -3.77 10.30
N VAL A 15 18.55 -3.14 10.00
CA VAL A 15 18.11 -1.91 10.66
C VAL A 15 17.79 -2.15 12.13
N PHE A 16 17.20 -3.29 12.48
CA PHE A 16 16.92 -3.66 13.88
C PHE A 16 18.22 -3.76 14.70
N PHE A 17 19.24 -4.43 14.16
CA PHE A 17 20.52 -4.58 14.85
C PHE A 17 21.25 -3.25 15.00
N ALA A 18 21.21 -2.40 13.97
CA ALA A 18 21.76 -1.06 14.03
C ALA A 18 21.05 -0.19 15.07
N ALA A 19 19.71 -0.17 15.08
CA ALA A 19 18.91 0.58 16.05
C ALA A 19 19.13 0.11 17.49
N ASN A 20 19.28 -1.20 17.71
CA ASN A 20 19.61 -1.75 19.03
C ASN A 20 21.01 -1.31 19.49
N SER A 21 21.97 -1.22 18.57
CA SER A 21 23.33 -0.74 18.84
C SER A 21 23.37 0.74 19.26
N PHE A 22 22.36 1.53 18.87
CA PHE A 22 22.16 2.92 19.34
C PHE A 22 21.44 3.01 20.70
N GLY A 23 21.17 1.88 21.36
CA GLY A 23 20.59 1.84 22.72
C GLY A 23 19.08 2.00 22.78
N MET A 24 18.38 1.87 21.65
CA MET A 24 16.90 1.91 21.62
C MET A 24 16.28 0.67 22.25
N ASN A 25 15.08 0.83 22.83
CA ASN A 25 14.33 -0.31 23.35
C ASN A 25 13.94 -1.26 22.21
N PHE A 26 13.76 -2.54 22.54
CA PHE A 26 13.41 -3.58 21.57
C PHE A 26 12.22 -3.19 20.67
N MET A 27 11.16 -2.62 21.27
CA MET A 27 9.96 -2.26 20.52
C MET A 27 10.17 -1.06 19.60
N ASP A 28 10.95 -0.08 20.04
CA ASP A 28 11.29 1.12 19.25
C ASP A 28 12.19 0.73 18.06
N SER A 29 13.20 -0.11 18.30
CA SER A 29 14.06 -0.66 17.25
C SER A 29 13.28 -1.47 16.23
N LEU A 30 12.30 -2.27 16.69
CA LEU A 30 11.48 -3.11 15.81
C LEU A 30 10.51 -2.27 14.98
N PHE A 31 9.95 -1.20 15.56
CA PHE A 31 9.11 -0.23 14.83
C PHE A 31 9.91 0.52 13.76
N ILE A 32 11.11 1.00 14.09
CA ILE A 32 11.97 1.71 13.14
C ILE A 32 12.45 0.77 12.02
N ALA A 33 12.86 -0.46 12.38
CA ALA A 33 13.24 -1.47 11.40
C ALA A 33 12.11 -1.84 10.47
N ALA A 34 10.90 -2.01 11.00
CA ALA A 34 9.69 -2.22 10.21
C ALA A 34 9.47 -1.06 9.22
N ALA A 35 9.44 0.18 9.72
CA ALA A 35 9.15 1.37 8.93
C ALA A 35 10.18 1.60 7.82
N LEU A 36 11.48 1.42 8.11
CA LEU A 36 12.57 1.63 7.15
C LEU A 36 12.75 0.46 6.17
N SER A 37 12.29 -0.75 6.52
CA SER A 37 12.39 -1.91 5.63
C SER A 37 11.43 -1.86 4.43
N ILE A 38 10.38 -1.03 4.50
CA ILE A 38 9.30 -0.97 3.52
C ILE A 38 9.62 0.07 2.45
N SER A 39 9.61 -0.37 1.20
CA SER A 39 9.85 0.46 0.03
C SER A 39 8.62 1.29 -0.36
N SER A 40 8.82 2.53 -0.81
CA SER A 40 7.71 3.36 -1.30
C SER A 40 7.26 2.95 -2.70
N THR A 41 6.09 2.30 -2.78
CA THR A 41 5.46 1.91 -4.05
C THR A 41 5.24 3.12 -4.97
N ALA A 42 4.75 4.24 -4.44
CA ALA A 42 4.47 5.45 -5.24
C ALA A 42 5.71 5.99 -5.96
N ILE A 43 6.86 6.04 -5.28
CA ILE A 43 8.12 6.53 -5.85
C ILE A 43 8.64 5.59 -6.93
N ILE A 44 8.70 4.28 -6.63
CA ILE A 44 9.25 3.30 -7.56
C ILE A 44 8.39 3.23 -8.84
N VAL A 45 7.07 3.24 -8.69
CA VAL A 45 6.14 3.31 -9.83
C VAL A 45 6.43 4.55 -10.67
N LYS A 46 6.56 5.72 -10.04
CA LYS A 46 6.82 6.97 -10.76
C LYS A 46 8.15 6.92 -11.52
N ILE A 47 9.22 6.43 -10.90
CA ILE A 47 10.52 6.26 -11.55
C ILE A 47 10.43 5.31 -12.75
N LEU A 48 9.68 4.20 -12.63
CA LEU A 48 9.50 3.25 -13.73
C LEU A 48 8.64 3.80 -14.87
N GLU A 49 7.64 4.63 -14.55
CA GLU A 49 6.84 5.38 -15.53
C GLU A 49 7.69 6.40 -16.26
N ASP A 50 8.42 7.25 -15.54
CA ASP A 50 9.26 8.31 -16.09
C ASP A 50 10.43 7.75 -16.92
N ALA A 51 10.95 6.57 -16.54
CA ALA A 51 11.95 5.83 -17.32
C ALA A 51 11.37 5.07 -18.53
N GLY A 52 10.04 5.08 -18.73
CA GLY A 52 9.37 4.34 -19.81
C GLY A 52 9.49 2.80 -19.70
N LYS A 53 9.85 2.27 -18.52
CA LYS A 53 10.13 0.84 -18.30
C LYS A 53 8.98 0.08 -17.67
N ILE A 54 7.85 0.71 -17.35
CA ILE A 54 6.77 0.08 -16.56
C ILE A 54 6.17 -1.19 -17.17
N LYS A 55 6.24 -1.36 -18.51
CA LYS A 55 5.73 -2.55 -19.21
C LYS A 55 6.75 -3.71 -19.34
N LYS A 56 7.98 -3.55 -18.85
CA LYS A 56 8.96 -4.66 -18.85
C LYS A 56 8.55 -5.74 -17.86
N GLU A 57 8.85 -7.00 -18.17
CA GLU A 57 8.62 -8.14 -17.27
C GLU A 57 9.28 -7.91 -15.90
N SER A 58 10.49 -7.32 -15.87
CA SER A 58 11.17 -6.93 -14.64
C SER A 58 10.36 -5.94 -13.80
N SER A 59 9.68 -4.99 -14.42
CA SER A 59 8.88 -3.97 -13.75
C SER A 59 7.56 -4.54 -13.23
N ILE A 60 6.96 -5.47 -13.96
CA ILE A 60 5.76 -6.20 -13.52
C ILE A 60 6.10 -7.05 -12.29
N LEU A 61 7.27 -7.71 -12.28
CA LEU A 61 7.76 -8.43 -11.11
C LEU A 61 8.01 -7.52 -9.91
N VAL A 62 8.64 -6.36 -10.12
CA VAL A 62 8.86 -5.36 -9.05
C VAL A 62 7.53 -4.85 -8.49
N LEU A 63 6.58 -4.49 -9.36
CA LEU A 63 5.23 -4.10 -8.95
C LEU A 63 4.54 -5.19 -8.11
N GLY A 64 4.63 -6.45 -8.55
CA GLY A 64 4.10 -7.58 -7.80
C GLY A 64 4.74 -7.76 -6.42
N ILE A 65 6.06 -7.53 -6.33
CA ILE A 65 6.78 -7.55 -5.04
C ILE A 65 6.29 -6.43 -4.13
N LEU A 66 6.18 -5.20 -4.64
CA LEU A 66 5.75 -4.03 -3.88
C LEU A 66 4.34 -4.20 -3.29
N ILE A 67 3.42 -4.83 -4.05
CA ILE A 67 2.07 -5.12 -3.56
C ILE A 67 2.11 -6.12 -2.39
N VAL A 68 2.92 -7.18 -2.49
CA VAL A 68 3.08 -8.17 -1.41
C VAL A 68 3.75 -7.53 -0.19
N GLU A 69 4.74 -6.67 -0.41
CA GLU A 69 5.44 -5.90 0.61
C GLU A 69 4.49 -4.95 1.38
N ASP A 70 3.62 -4.21 0.71
CA ASP A 70 2.60 -3.37 1.35
C ASP A 70 1.64 -4.20 2.23
N VAL A 71 1.27 -5.42 1.80
CA VAL A 71 0.43 -6.33 2.62
C VAL A 71 1.19 -6.79 3.87
N ILE A 72 2.46 -7.18 3.72
CA ILE A 72 3.31 -7.59 4.84
C ILE A 72 3.51 -6.42 5.82
N ALA A 73 3.78 -5.22 5.31
CA ALA A 73 3.94 -4.00 6.08
C ALA A 73 2.74 -3.72 6.99
N VAL A 74 1.53 -3.82 6.44
CA VAL A 74 0.29 -3.59 7.18
C VAL A 74 0.11 -4.63 8.29
N ILE A 75 0.35 -5.91 8.00
CA ILE A 75 0.27 -6.98 9.00
C ILE A 75 1.31 -6.75 10.09
N LEU A 76 2.54 -6.40 9.70
CA LEU A 76 3.65 -6.20 10.62
C LEU A 76 3.42 -4.99 11.52
N ILE A 77 3.07 -3.82 10.98
CA ILE A 77 2.77 -2.62 11.78
C ILE A 77 1.54 -2.81 12.66
N SER A 78 0.46 -3.42 12.14
CA SER A 78 -0.77 -3.69 12.91
C SER A 78 -0.53 -4.67 14.07
N THR A 79 0.28 -5.71 13.85
CA THR A 79 0.67 -6.64 14.91
C THR A 79 1.56 -5.97 15.95
N LEU A 80 2.55 -5.15 15.53
CA LEU A 80 3.37 -4.37 16.46
C LEU A 80 2.53 -3.40 17.30
N GLN A 81 1.57 -2.72 16.70
CA GLN A 81 0.66 -1.83 17.41
C GLN A 81 -0.22 -2.59 18.42
N SER A 82 -0.71 -3.77 18.04
CA SER A 82 -1.49 -4.64 18.93
C SER A 82 -0.65 -5.15 20.12
N ILE A 83 0.60 -5.53 19.88
CA ILE A 83 1.54 -5.93 20.95
C ILE A 83 1.84 -4.75 21.87
N ALA A 84 2.06 -3.56 21.32
CA ALA A 84 2.33 -2.36 22.10
C ALA A 84 1.16 -1.95 22.99
N LEU A 85 -0.09 -2.18 22.55
CA LEU A 85 -1.30 -1.81 23.29
C LEU A 85 -1.77 -2.86 24.29
N VAL A 86 -1.68 -4.16 23.95
CA VAL A 86 -2.31 -5.26 24.70
C VAL A 86 -1.29 -6.23 25.31
N GLY A 87 -0.03 -6.18 24.90
CA GLY A 87 1.06 -7.02 25.42
C GLY A 87 1.06 -8.47 24.93
N THR A 88 0.04 -8.91 24.18
CA THR A 88 -0.06 -10.29 23.66
C THR A 88 -0.57 -10.32 22.23
N VAL A 89 0.05 -11.14 21.38
CA VAL A 89 -0.47 -11.48 20.05
C VAL A 89 -1.54 -12.56 20.20
N SER A 90 -2.81 -12.23 19.96
CA SER A 90 -3.88 -13.22 19.95
C SER A 90 -3.87 -13.97 18.62
N ILE A 91 -3.59 -15.28 18.67
CA ILE A 91 -3.59 -16.17 17.48
C ILE A 91 -4.98 -16.15 16.81
N GLU A 92 -6.05 -16.09 17.60
CA GLU A 92 -7.41 -15.91 17.10
C GLU A 92 -7.57 -14.62 16.27
N GLY A 93 -6.99 -13.51 16.72
CA GLY A 93 -7.05 -12.24 16.00
C GLY A 93 -6.39 -12.34 14.63
N ILE A 94 -5.24 -12.99 14.54
CA ILE A 94 -4.55 -13.24 13.26
C ILE A 94 -5.42 -14.11 12.34
N ILE A 95 -5.99 -15.20 12.86
CA ILE A 95 -6.82 -16.11 12.05
C ILE A 95 -8.03 -15.36 11.48
N VAL A 96 -8.71 -14.55 12.29
CA VAL A 96 -9.85 -13.73 11.86
C VAL A 96 -9.43 -12.77 10.75
N VAL A 97 -8.33 -12.05 10.92
CA VAL A 97 -7.82 -11.12 9.90
C VAL A 97 -7.50 -11.85 8.59
N VAL A 98 -6.86 -13.02 8.65
CA VAL A 98 -6.54 -13.81 7.46
C VAL A 98 -7.81 -14.29 6.75
N ILE A 99 -8.79 -14.81 7.48
CA ILE A 99 -10.07 -15.25 6.90
C ILE A 99 -10.79 -14.08 6.23
N VAL A 100 -10.82 -12.93 6.88
CA VAL A 100 -11.44 -11.71 6.36
C VAL A 100 -10.71 -11.21 5.11
N ALA A 101 -9.38 -11.21 5.10
CA ALA A 101 -8.57 -10.86 3.94
C ALA A 101 -8.86 -11.78 2.74
N VAL A 102 -8.84 -13.09 2.97
CA VAL A 102 -9.17 -14.08 1.94
C VAL A 102 -10.60 -13.89 1.46
N GLY A 103 -11.56 -13.66 2.36
CA GLY A 103 -12.95 -13.39 2.05
C GLY A 103 -13.12 -12.16 1.16
N LEU A 104 -12.45 -11.05 1.47
CA LEU A 104 -12.48 -9.84 0.66
C LEU A 104 -11.90 -10.08 -0.73
N ILE A 105 -10.75 -10.75 -0.82
CA ILE A 105 -10.10 -11.08 -2.09
C ILE A 105 -11.01 -11.97 -2.94
N VAL A 106 -11.47 -13.09 -2.39
CA VAL A 106 -12.34 -14.04 -3.10
C VAL A 106 -13.65 -13.36 -3.51
N GLY A 107 -14.28 -12.57 -2.63
CA GLY A 107 -15.48 -11.79 -2.94
C GLY A 107 -15.26 -10.80 -4.09
N THR A 108 -14.09 -10.16 -4.13
CA THR A 108 -13.68 -9.26 -5.21
C THR A 108 -13.56 -10.01 -6.53
N PHE A 109 -12.84 -11.13 -6.56
CA PHE A 109 -12.62 -11.88 -7.80
C PHE A 109 -13.82 -12.72 -8.25
N THR A 110 -14.87 -12.86 -7.43
CA THR A 110 -16.10 -13.58 -7.79
C THR A 110 -17.27 -12.65 -8.09
N ILE A 111 -17.59 -11.75 -7.16
CA ILE A 111 -18.72 -10.80 -7.28
C ILE A 111 -18.21 -9.52 -7.93
N GLY A 112 -17.09 -8.97 -7.44
CA GLY A 112 -16.53 -7.71 -7.95
C GLY A 112 -16.27 -7.76 -9.46
N ILE A 113 -15.65 -8.82 -9.97
CA ILE A 113 -15.35 -8.96 -11.41
C ILE A 113 -16.61 -9.09 -12.28
N ARG A 114 -17.73 -9.55 -11.72
CA ARG A 114 -19.00 -9.66 -12.45
C ARG A 114 -19.80 -8.36 -12.43
N VAL A 115 -19.57 -7.50 -11.45
CA VAL A 115 -20.39 -6.30 -11.21
C VAL A 115 -19.66 -5.03 -11.64
N ILE A 116 -18.39 -4.87 -11.27
CA ILE A 116 -17.64 -3.62 -11.44
C ILE A 116 -17.23 -3.37 -12.90
N PRO A 117 -16.54 -4.29 -13.62
CA PRO A 117 -16.18 -4.05 -15.02
C PRO A 117 -17.35 -3.65 -15.92
N PRO A 118 -18.50 -4.36 -15.92
CA PRO A 118 -19.64 -3.97 -16.77
C PRO A 118 -20.31 -2.66 -16.30
N LEU A 119 -20.27 -2.33 -15.01
CA LEU A 119 -20.73 -1.01 -14.54
C LEU A 119 -19.84 0.11 -15.11
N ILE A 120 -18.52 -0.05 -15.04
CA ILE A 120 -17.56 0.91 -15.58
C ILE A 120 -17.76 1.06 -17.09
N ASP A 121 -17.87 -0.05 -17.83
CA ASP A 121 -18.11 -0.02 -19.27
C ASP A 121 -19.45 0.62 -19.64
N LYS A 122 -20.50 0.40 -18.84
CA LYS A 122 -21.81 1.03 -19.06
C LYS A 122 -21.76 2.54 -18.82
N VAL A 123 -21.02 2.99 -17.80
CA VAL A 123 -20.81 4.42 -17.55
C VAL A 123 -19.94 5.03 -18.64
N ALA A 124 -18.88 4.35 -19.08
CA ALA A 124 -18.02 4.80 -20.16
C ALA A 124 -18.79 4.97 -21.48
N ALA A 125 -19.78 4.10 -21.75
CA ALA A 125 -20.65 4.20 -22.91
C ALA A 125 -21.55 5.46 -22.93
N THR A 126 -21.66 6.19 -21.82
CA THR A 126 -22.35 7.49 -21.80
C THR A 126 -21.50 8.65 -22.35
N GLU A 127 -20.22 8.40 -22.68
CA GLU A 127 -19.24 9.37 -23.20
C GLU A 127 -18.96 10.58 -22.30
N HIS A 128 -19.53 10.63 -21.10
CA HIS A 128 -19.28 11.67 -20.10
C HIS A 128 -18.07 11.31 -19.22
N LYS A 129 -16.92 11.91 -19.55
CA LYS A 129 -15.63 11.69 -18.84
C LYS A 129 -15.71 11.98 -17.35
N GLU A 130 -16.49 12.98 -16.94
CA GLU A 130 -16.67 13.35 -15.53
C GLU A 130 -17.37 12.25 -14.73
N ILE A 131 -18.44 11.67 -15.28
CA ILE A 131 -19.20 10.58 -14.64
C ILE A 131 -18.34 9.32 -14.55
N LEU A 132 -17.55 9.04 -15.59
CA LEU A 132 -16.60 7.93 -15.60
C LEU A 132 -15.53 8.11 -14.52
N LEU A 133 -14.93 9.31 -14.41
CA LEU A 133 -13.94 9.61 -13.37
C LEU A 133 -14.53 9.45 -11.97
N LEU A 134 -15.72 10.00 -11.73
CA LEU A 134 -16.42 9.87 -10.45
C LEU A 134 -16.73 8.40 -10.12
N SER A 135 -17.08 7.60 -11.13
CA SER A 135 -17.35 6.17 -10.94
C SER A 135 -16.09 5.40 -10.57
N ILE A 136 -14.96 5.66 -11.24
CA ILE A 136 -13.66 5.04 -10.93
C ILE A 136 -13.23 5.40 -9.51
N LEU A 137 -13.29 6.69 -9.15
CA LEU A 137 -12.96 7.14 -7.79
C LEU A 137 -13.93 6.58 -6.76
N GLY A 138 -15.22 6.50 -7.08
CA GLY A 138 -16.24 5.91 -6.23
C GLY A 138 -15.99 4.43 -5.94
N VAL A 139 -15.60 3.65 -6.95
CA VAL A 139 -15.19 2.25 -6.77
C VAL A 139 -13.91 2.17 -5.93
N CYS A 140 -12.91 3.01 -6.20
CA CYS A 140 -11.67 3.07 -5.45
C CYS A 140 -11.90 3.35 -3.95
N PHE A 141 -12.61 4.43 -3.64
CA PHE A 141 -12.94 4.80 -2.26
C PHE A 141 -13.89 3.80 -1.60
N GLY A 142 -14.86 3.25 -2.35
CA GLY A 142 -15.78 2.23 -1.86
C GLY A 142 -15.05 0.96 -1.40
N TYR A 143 -14.15 0.44 -2.22
CA TYR A 143 -13.31 -0.71 -1.85
C TYR A 143 -12.33 -0.40 -0.73
N SER A 144 -11.74 0.79 -0.74
CA SER A 144 -10.86 1.28 0.32
C SER A 144 -11.58 1.34 1.67
N LEU A 145 -12.82 1.84 1.68
CA LEU A 145 -13.69 1.87 2.85
C LEU A 145 -14.08 0.45 3.30
N LEU A 146 -14.47 -0.42 2.35
CA LEU A 146 -14.78 -1.82 2.66
C LEU A 146 -13.59 -2.52 3.32
N ALA A 147 -12.38 -2.35 2.78
CA ALA A 147 -11.15 -2.89 3.37
C ALA A 147 -10.95 -2.36 4.80
N ASN A 148 -11.11 -1.05 5.02
CA ASN A 148 -10.96 -0.46 6.34
C ASN A 148 -11.99 -0.97 7.37
N ILE A 149 -13.27 -1.09 6.98
CA ILE A 149 -14.34 -1.61 7.85
C ILE A 149 -14.03 -3.03 8.33
N VAL A 150 -13.46 -3.86 7.45
CA VAL A 150 -13.10 -5.23 7.79
C VAL A 150 -11.71 -5.35 8.44
N GLY A 151 -11.08 -4.22 8.81
CA GLY A 151 -9.81 -4.19 9.54
C GLY A 151 -8.57 -4.41 8.66
N LEU A 152 -8.69 -4.24 7.34
CA LEU A 152 -7.59 -4.31 6.39
C LEU A 152 -7.12 -2.91 5.99
N SER A 153 -5.94 -2.85 5.37
CA SER A 153 -5.42 -1.59 4.86
C SER A 153 -6.23 -1.05 3.70
N VAL A 154 -6.43 0.27 3.73
CA VAL A 154 -7.02 1.08 2.67
C VAL A 154 -6.33 0.83 1.33
N ALA A 155 -5.01 0.60 1.33
CA ALA A 155 -4.22 0.33 0.13
C ALA A 155 -4.63 -0.97 -0.57
N ILE A 156 -4.98 -2.03 0.18
CA ILE A 156 -5.45 -3.30 -0.37
C ILE A 156 -6.79 -3.09 -1.10
N GLY A 157 -7.69 -2.33 -0.49
CA GLY A 157 -8.96 -1.97 -1.12
C GLY A 157 -8.76 -1.19 -2.43
N ALA A 158 -7.94 -0.14 -2.39
CA ALA A 158 -7.61 0.65 -3.58
C ALA A 158 -6.98 -0.19 -4.70
N PHE A 159 -6.08 -1.13 -4.35
CA PHE A 159 -5.47 -2.06 -5.28
C PHE A 159 -6.51 -2.97 -5.94
N LEU A 160 -7.39 -3.60 -5.14
CA LEU A 160 -8.44 -4.48 -5.65
C LEU A 160 -9.42 -3.74 -6.57
N ALA A 161 -9.80 -2.50 -6.22
CA ALA A 161 -10.58 -1.65 -7.11
C ALA A 161 -9.86 -1.37 -8.43
N GLY A 162 -8.56 -1.06 -8.38
CA GLY A 162 -7.74 -0.84 -9.57
C GLY A 162 -7.71 -2.06 -10.49
N VAL A 163 -7.55 -3.27 -9.93
CA VAL A 163 -7.61 -4.53 -10.69
C VAL A 163 -8.97 -4.71 -11.38
N LEU A 164 -10.07 -4.44 -10.66
CA LEU A 164 -11.41 -4.54 -11.24
C LEU A 164 -11.67 -3.52 -12.36
N VAL A 165 -11.18 -2.29 -12.21
CA VAL A 165 -11.28 -1.27 -13.26
C VAL A 165 -10.41 -1.63 -14.46
N ALA A 166 -9.23 -2.24 -14.24
CA ALA A 166 -8.33 -2.68 -15.29
C ALA A 166 -8.91 -3.81 -16.17
N GLU A 167 -9.80 -4.63 -15.61
CA GLU A 167 -10.54 -5.68 -16.34
C GLU A 167 -11.67 -5.14 -17.24
N SER A 168 -12.06 -3.86 -17.10
CA SER A 168 -13.05 -3.24 -17.98
C SER A 168 -12.48 -2.99 -19.40
N LYS A 169 -13.34 -3.02 -20.43
CA LYS A 169 -12.93 -2.66 -21.80
C LYS A 169 -12.46 -1.21 -21.89
N SER A 170 -12.97 -0.37 -21.00
CA SER A 170 -12.68 1.06 -20.91
C SER A 170 -11.48 1.38 -20.01
N SER A 171 -10.63 0.40 -19.70
CA SER A 171 -9.50 0.54 -18.76
C SER A 171 -8.47 1.57 -19.20
N GLU A 172 -8.21 1.71 -20.51
CA GLU A 172 -7.25 2.70 -21.02
C GLU A 172 -7.75 4.14 -20.81
N VAL A 173 -9.01 4.41 -21.12
CA VAL A 173 -9.65 5.71 -20.86
C VAL A 173 -9.70 5.99 -19.36
N SER A 174 -10.03 4.96 -18.56
CA SER A 174 -10.07 5.05 -17.10
C SER A 174 -8.71 5.42 -16.51
N LYS A 175 -7.63 4.85 -17.06
CA LYS A 175 -6.25 5.18 -16.68
C LYS A 175 -5.90 6.63 -17.01
N ILE A 176 -6.23 7.08 -18.22
CA ILE A 176 -5.95 8.46 -18.66
C ILE A 176 -6.65 9.47 -17.74
N LEU A 177 -7.91 9.21 -17.39
CA LEU A 177 -8.70 10.10 -16.53
C LEU A 177 -8.23 10.10 -15.07
N SER A 178 -7.79 8.96 -14.54
CA SER A 178 -7.37 8.84 -13.14
C SER A 178 -5.92 9.24 -12.88
N SER A 179 -5.03 9.21 -13.89
CA SER A 179 -3.61 9.53 -13.72
C SER A 179 -3.34 10.92 -13.13
N PRO A 180 -3.98 12.02 -13.59
CA PRO A 180 -3.76 13.34 -13.00
C PRO A 180 -4.17 13.41 -11.52
N ILE A 181 -5.25 12.72 -11.16
CA ILE A 181 -5.74 12.64 -9.78
C ILE A 181 -4.74 11.87 -8.91
N LYS A 182 -4.24 10.72 -9.40
CA LYS A 182 -3.17 9.96 -8.75
C LYS A 182 -1.96 10.85 -8.48
N ASP A 183 -1.48 11.57 -9.50
CA ASP A 183 -0.29 12.42 -9.39
C ASP A 183 -0.49 13.55 -8.37
N MET A 184 -1.69 14.14 -8.32
CA MET A 184 -2.05 15.14 -7.30
C MET A 184 -2.05 14.54 -5.89
N PHE A 185 -2.66 13.37 -5.67
CA PHE A 185 -2.68 12.71 -4.36
C PHE A 185 -1.30 12.26 -3.90
N VAL A 186 -0.43 11.82 -4.83
CA VAL A 186 0.96 11.49 -4.51
C VAL A 186 1.72 12.74 -4.04
N ALA A 187 1.54 13.87 -4.71
CA ALA A 187 2.14 15.14 -4.27
C ALA A 187 1.63 15.55 -2.88
N ILE A 188 0.32 15.48 -2.65
CA ILE A 188 -0.29 15.80 -1.36
C ILE A 188 0.24 14.87 -0.27
N PHE A 189 0.34 13.55 -0.53
CA PHE A 189 0.88 12.58 0.41
C PHE A 189 2.29 12.97 0.90
N PHE A 190 3.22 13.28 -0.02
CA PHE A 190 4.57 13.67 0.36
C PHE A 190 4.63 15.00 1.11
N VAL A 191 3.83 15.99 0.69
CA VAL A 191 3.72 17.26 1.40
C VAL A 191 3.17 17.06 2.81
N SER A 192 2.14 16.22 2.98
CA SER A 192 1.56 15.92 4.28
C SER A 192 2.53 15.18 5.19
N VAL A 193 3.28 14.18 4.69
CA VAL A 193 4.31 13.49 5.48
C VAL A 193 5.38 14.48 5.96
N GLY A 194 5.82 15.38 5.09
CA GLY A 194 6.76 16.45 5.48
C GLY A 194 6.17 17.43 6.49
N ALA A 195 4.89 17.80 6.34
CA ALA A 195 4.21 18.74 7.25
C ALA A 195 3.88 18.14 8.63
N LEU A 196 3.68 16.82 8.71
CA LEU A 196 3.48 16.09 9.97
C LEU A 196 4.79 15.89 10.74
N MET A 197 5.95 16.12 10.11
CA MET A 197 7.24 16.02 10.76
C MET A 197 7.43 17.15 11.76
N ASP A 198 7.60 16.80 13.04
CA ASP A 198 7.93 17.75 14.08
C ASP A 198 9.41 18.15 13.98
N ILE A 199 9.65 19.36 13.47
CA ILE A 199 11.00 19.91 13.26
C ILE A 199 11.75 20.06 14.59
N SER A 200 11.06 20.20 15.72
CA SER A 200 11.71 20.33 17.03
C SER A 200 12.44 19.07 17.47
N GLN A 201 11.98 17.90 17.03
CA GLN A 201 12.60 16.60 17.32
C GLN A 201 13.76 16.29 16.37
N LEU A 202 13.99 17.11 15.34
CA LEU A 202 14.97 16.81 14.31
C LEU A 202 16.40 16.81 14.87
N GLU A 203 16.73 17.76 15.76
CA GLU A 203 18.09 17.88 16.32
C GLU A 203 18.50 16.64 17.12
N ASP A 204 17.57 16.03 17.85
CA ASP A 204 17.83 14.86 18.70
C ASP A 204 17.98 13.56 17.88
N TYR A 205 17.26 13.44 16.76
CA TYR A 205 17.21 12.21 15.96
C TYR A 205 18.01 12.26 14.64
N ILE A 206 18.51 13.42 14.20
CA ILE A 206 19.19 13.57 12.91
C ILE A 206 20.43 12.67 12.77
N PHE A 207 21.20 12.51 13.86
CA PHE A 207 22.40 11.67 13.85
C PHE A 207 22.04 10.19 13.71
N ILE A 208 20.99 9.74 14.39
CA ILE A 208 20.49 8.37 14.31
C ILE A 208 19.86 8.11 12.93
N ALA A 209 19.11 9.07 12.40
CA ALA A 209 18.51 8.98 11.07
C ALA A 209 19.57 8.86 9.98
N LEU A 210 20.62 9.69 10.01
CA LEU A 210 21.75 9.61 9.06
C LEU A 210 22.56 8.31 9.17
N ALA A 211 22.59 7.68 10.33
CA ALA A 211 23.30 6.41 10.51
C ALA A 211 22.50 5.20 10.03
N LEU A 212 21.17 5.31 9.93
CA LEU A 212 20.26 4.23 9.55
C LEU A 212 19.82 4.25 8.08
N ILE A 213 19.92 5.40 7.40
CA ILE A 213 19.62 5.62 5.97
C ILE A 213 20.88 5.37 5.13
#